data_AF-A0A7X8CKN1-F1
#
_entry.id   AF-A0A7X8CKN1-F1
#
_cell.length_a   1.000
_cell.length_b   1.000
_cell.length_c   1.000
_cell.angle_alpha   90.00
_cell.angle_beta   90.00
_cell.angle_gamma   90.00
#
_symmetry.space_group_name_H-M   'P 1'
#
loop_
_entity.id
_entity.type
_entity.pdbx_description
1 polymer ?
#
loop_
_entity_poly.entity_id
_entity_poly.type
_entity_poly.pdbx_seq_one_letter_code
_entity_poly.pdbx_strand_id
1 'polypeptide(L)'
;MNFKESLKTELFTIQPKKNEEIMSEFIGLVRTGAVIKKQHLTLLLFLSSHYPALIKKCVTFKKILFPYLPHTISVQERKGIPGGIFYCFEFPITNDLLDQFGFQDEKILSNYFSQKLAAHFLRGVFESRGYMSDPIRGYHLEIQLNSERLANFILNSLQHLQFDFRSRHFKGDMNLYLKNSQSIADFIRFLGAHQSYLEMEKIMVEKSTMNEITRWVNYETANLNKIVVS
;
A
#
# COMPACT_ATOMS: atom_id res chain seq x y z
N MET A 1 -2.09 -0.14 20.53
CA MET A 1 -2.14 0.79 19.37
C MET A 1 -2.37 -0.05 18.12
N ASN A 2 -3.25 0.34 17.19
CA ASN A 2 -3.54 -0.45 16.00
C ASN A 2 -2.41 -0.27 14.96
N PHE A 3 -1.58 -1.30 14.75
CA PHE A 3 -0.42 -1.25 13.85
C PHE A 3 -0.78 -0.74 12.45
N LYS A 4 -1.93 -1.18 11.92
CA LYS A 4 -2.43 -0.77 10.59
C LYS A 4 -2.58 0.74 10.47
N GLU A 5 -3.17 1.37 11.48
CA GLU A 5 -3.44 2.81 11.49
C GLU A 5 -2.14 3.61 11.64
N SER A 6 -1.21 3.13 12.47
CA SER A 6 0.13 3.71 12.60
C SER A 6 0.90 3.67 11.27
N LEU A 7 0.92 2.51 10.60
CA LEU A 7 1.61 2.33 9.32
C LEU A 7 1.05 3.27 8.23
N LYS A 8 -0.27 3.33 8.09
CA LYS A 8 -0.89 4.22 7.10
C LYS A 8 -0.59 5.68 7.42
N THR A 9 -0.70 6.09 8.68
CA THR A 9 -0.41 7.47 9.11
C THR A 9 1.03 7.88 8.82
N GLU A 10 1.97 7.00 9.12
CA GLU A 10 3.39 7.22 8.84
C GLU A 10 3.62 7.42 7.33
N LEU A 11 3.18 6.46 6.51
CA LEU A 11 3.36 6.52 5.06
C LEU A 11 2.76 7.80 4.46
N PHE A 12 1.53 8.16 4.84
CA PHE A 12 0.85 9.36 4.33
C PHE A 12 1.56 10.67 4.74
N THR A 13 2.41 10.64 5.76
CA THR A 13 3.17 11.80 6.22
C THR A 13 4.53 11.92 5.51
N ILE A 14 5.05 10.83 4.93
CA ILE A 14 6.29 10.87 4.15
C ILE A 14 6.09 11.75 2.92
N GLN A 15 6.96 12.75 2.76
CA GLN A 15 6.98 13.66 1.61
C GLN A 15 8.35 13.57 0.93
N PRO A 16 8.42 13.13 -0.34
CA PRO A 16 9.67 13.15 -1.09
C PRO A 16 10.11 14.59 -1.34
N LYS A 17 11.42 14.78 -1.60
CA LYS A 17 11.99 16.13 -1.76
C LYS A 17 12.05 16.55 -3.22
N LYS A 18 12.27 15.60 -4.14
CA LYS A 18 12.45 15.90 -5.56
C LYS A 18 11.17 15.69 -6.35
N ASN A 19 10.96 16.50 -7.40
CA ASN A 19 9.79 16.38 -8.26
C ASN A 19 9.67 15.01 -8.93
N GLU A 20 10.78 14.37 -9.31
CA GLU A 20 10.79 13.02 -9.89
C GLU A 20 10.27 11.95 -8.92
N GLU A 21 10.62 12.07 -7.64
CA GLU A 21 10.20 11.17 -6.56
C GLU A 21 8.71 11.38 -6.24
N ILE A 22 8.29 12.65 -6.16
CA ILE A 22 6.88 13.04 -5.97
C ILE A 22 6.03 12.52 -7.13
N MET A 23 6.50 12.71 -8.37
CA MET A 23 5.81 12.22 -9.57
C MET A 23 5.67 10.69 -9.52
N SER A 24 6.77 9.98 -9.26
CA SER A 24 6.76 8.51 -9.19
C SER A 24 5.74 7.99 -8.18
N GLU A 25 5.71 8.56 -6.98
CA GLU A 25 4.74 8.20 -5.96
C GLU A 25 3.30 8.57 -6.33
N PHE A 26 3.10 9.76 -6.90
CA PHE A 26 1.79 10.20 -7.35
C PHE A 26 1.24 9.30 -8.46
N ILE A 27 2.06 8.88 -9.42
CA ILE A 27 1.65 7.93 -10.47
C ILE A 27 1.30 6.57 -9.86
N GLY A 28 2.12 6.05 -8.95
CA GLY A 28 1.82 4.81 -8.24
C GLY A 28 0.46 4.85 -7.56
N LEU A 29 0.15 5.96 -6.88
CA LEU A 29 -1.13 6.19 -6.19
C LEU A 29 -2.30 6.33 -7.16
N VAL A 30 -2.15 7.15 -8.19
CA VAL A 30 -3.20 7.43 -9.18
C VAL A 30 -3.53 6.19 -9.99
N ARG A 31 -2.53 5.44 -10.45
CA ARG A 31 -2.76 4.32 -11.36
C ARG A 31 -3.47 3.16 -10.71
N THR A 32 -3.30 2.98 -9.40
CA THR A 32 -3.97 1.93 -8.65
C THR A 32 -5.23 2.45 -7.95
N GLY A 33 -5.25 3.69 -7.47
CA GLY A 33 -6.31 4.25 -6.64
C GLY A 33 -7.35 5.09 -7.37
N ALA A 34 -7.01 5.71 -8.50
CA ALA A 34 -7.89 6.69 -9.14
C ALA A 34 -8.91 6.05 -10.08
N VAL A 35 -10.03 6.75 -10.24
CA VAL A 35 -11.08 6.46 -11.21
C VAL A 35 -11.16 7.64 -12.17
N ILE A 36 -11.23 7.37 -13.47
CA ILE A 36 -11.48 8.39 -14.47
C ILE A 36 -12.99 8.59 -14.58
N LYS A 37 -13.46 9.80 -14.31
CA LYS A 37 -14.86 10.20 -14.52
C LYS A 37 -14.94 11.09 -15.75
N LYS A 38 -15.95 10.86 -16.58
CA LYS A 38 -16.30 11.78 -17.67
C LYS A 38 -17.46 12.66 -17.24
N GLN A 39 -17.27 13.97 -17.23
CA GLN A 39 -18.32 14.95 -16.99
C GLN A 39 -18.45 15.84 -18.23
N HIS A 40 -19.54 15.67 -18.99
CA HIS A 40 -19.72 16.31 -20.30
C HIS A 40 -18.51 16.10 -21.24
N LEU A 41 -17.71 17.14 -21.44
CA LEU A 41 -16.53 17.18 -22.32
C LEU A 41 -15.21 17.12 -21.54
N THR A 42 -15.23 17.09 -20.21
CA THR A 42 -14.03 17.04 -19.37
C THR A 42 -13.83 15.65 -18.75
N LEU A 43 -12.57 15.23 -18.66
CA LEU A 43 -12.18 14.07 -17.88
C LEU A 43 -11.66 14.54 -16.53
N LEU A 44 -12.10 13.87 -15.47
CA LEU A 44 -11.66 14.11 -14.11
C LEU A 44 -10.98 12.86 -13.58
N LEU A 45 -9.80 13.03 -13.01
CA LEU A 45 -9.19 12.01 -12.18
C LEU A 45 -9.77 12.15 -10.78
N PHE A 46 -10.44 11.11 -10.29
CA PHE A 46 -11.10 11.08 -8.99
C PHE A 46 -10.46 10.04 -8.06
N LEU A 47 -10.12 10.46 -6.85
CA LEU A 47 -9.63 9.62 -5.76
C LEU A 47 -10.53 9.76 -4.55
N SER A 48 -10.80 8.66 -3.86
CA SER A 48 -11.56 8.68 -2.60
C SER A 48 -10.94 7.76 -1.57
N SER A 49 -10.90 8.20 -0.32
CA SER A 49 -10.34 7.44 0.80
C SER A 49 -11.06 7.76 2.11
N HIS A 50 -11.11 6.79 3.03
CA HIS A 50 -11.49 7.04 4.42
C HIS A 50 -10.42 7.82 5.19
N TYR A 51 -9.21 7.94 4.64
CA TYR A 51 -8.08 8.59 5.28
C TYR A 51 -7.87 10.02 4.73
N PRO A 52 -8.20 11.08 5.50
CA PRO A 52 -7.99 12.46 5.07
C PRO A 52 -6.51 12.77 4.77
N ALA A 53 -5.59 12.14 5.49
CA ALA A 53 -4.14 12.33 5.29
C ALA A 53 -3.68 11.92 3.89
N LEU A 54 -4.23 10.83 3.33
CA LEU A 54 -3.95 10.41 1.96
C LEU A 54 -4.45 11.46 0.96
N ILE A 55 -5.67 11.97 1.16
CA ILE A 55 -6.25 13.01 0.30
C ILE A 55 -5.43 14.31 0.37
N LYS A 56 -5.00 14.71 1.57
CA LYS A 56 -4.10 15.85 1.77
C LYS A 56 -2.78 15.66 1.00
N LYS A 57 -2.20 14.46 1.05
CA LYS A 57 -0.98 14.13 0.29
C LYS A 57 -1.19 14.24 -1.21
N CYS A 58 -2.29 13.70 -1.75
CA CYS A 58 -2.65 13.85 -3.16
C CYS A 58 -2.75 15.32 -3.58
N VAL A 59 -3.38 16.16 -2.76
CA VAL A 59 -3.50 17.60 -3.00
C VAL A 59 -2.13 18.27 -3.01
N THR A 60 -1.26 17.95 -2.05
CA THR A 60 0.11 18.48 -2.01
C THR A 60 0.89 18.10 -3.27
N PHE A 61 0.90 16.82 -3.63
CA PHE A 61 1.61 16.34 -4.83
C PHE A 61 1.07 17.00 -6.09
N LYS A 62 -0.26 17.04 -6.24
CA LYS A 62 -0.86 17.69 -7.40
C LYS A 62 -0.55 19.19 -7.47
N LYS A 63 -0.51 19.91 -6.34
CA LYS A 63 -0.14 21.34 -6.33
C LYS A 63 1.30 21.57 -6.77
N ILE A 64 2.20 20.65 -6.43
CA ILE A 64 3.62 20.72 -6.82
C ILE A 64 3.77 20.38 -8.31
N LEU A 65 3.15 19.30 -8.76
CA LEU A 65 3.32 18.77 -10.12
C LEU A 65 2.50 19.52 -11.17
N PHE A 66 1.29 19.97 -10.82
CA PHE A 66 0.32 20.59 -11.72
C PHE A 66 -0.31 21.84 -11.09
N PRO A 67 0.48 22.90 -10.80
CA PRO A 67 0.04 24.06 -10.04
C PRO A 67 -1.10 24.84 -10.71
N TYR A 68 -1.18 24.81 -12.05
CA TYR A 68 -2.16 25.57 -12.82
C TYR A 68 -3.51 24.86 -12.99
N LEU A 69 -3.56 23.54 -12.77
CA LEU A 69 -4.84 22.83 -12.84
C LEU A 69 -5.65 23.17 -11.59
N PRO A 70 -6.98 23.37 -11.67
CA PRO A 70 -7.83 23.46 -10.48
C PRO A 70 -7.97 22.08 -9.82
N HIS A 71 -8.46 22.03 -8.59
CA HIS A 71 -8.85 20.77 -7.94
C HIS A 71 -10.01 21.03 -6.98
N THR A 72 -10.79 20.00 -6.73
CA THR A 72 -11.92 20.01 -5.82
C THR A 72 -11.67 18.98 -4.73
N ILE A 73 -11.96 19.35 -3.47
CA ILE A 73 -12.04 18.44 -2.34
C ILE A 73 -13.49 18.40 -1.90
N SER A 74 -14.02 17.20 -1.71
CA SER A 74 -15.38 17.01 -1.19
C SER A 74 -15.41 15.88 -0.17
N VAL A 75 -16.48 15.83 0.61
CA VAL A 75 -16.76 14.73 1.54
C VAL A 75 -18.04 14.05 1.08
N GLN A 76 -17.99 12.73 0.97
CA GLN A 76 -19.12 11.90 0.58
C GLN A 76 -19.43 10.92 1.72
N GLU A 77 -20.68 10.87 2.15
CA GLU A 77 -21.16 9.80 3.03
C GLU A 77 -21.78 8.71 2.16
N ARG A 78 -21.28 7.48 2.29
CA ARG A 78 -21.79 6.33 1.54
C ARG A 78 -22.51 5.38 2.49
N LYS A 79 -23.71 4.96 2.12
CA LYS A 79 -24.46 3.91 2.82
C LYS A 79 -24.03 2.53 2.31
N GLY A 80 -24.17 1.50 3.15
CA GLY A 80 -23.84 0.12 2.78
C GLY A 80 -22.49 -0.36 3.33
N ILE A 81 -21.88 -1.34 2.67
CA ILE A 81 -20.58 -1.93 3.06
C ILE A 81 -19.64 -1.91 1.84
N PRO A 82 -18.49 -1.21 1.90
CA PRO A 82 -18.04 -0.36 3.00
C PRO A 82 -18.76 1.01 2.98
N GLY A 83 -19.45 1.31 4.08
CA GLY A 83 -20.10 2.60 4.30
C GLY A 83 -19.24 3.54 5.13
N GLY A 84 -19.72 4.77 5.30
CA GLY A 84 -19.08 5.80 6.13
C GLY A 84 -18.61 7.01 5.32
N ILE A 85 -17.74 7.80 5.94
CA ILE A 85 -17.25 9.06 5.40
C ILE A 85 -16.05 8.80 4.48
N PHE A 86 -16.12 9.33 3.26
CA PHE A 86 -15.05 9.32 2.28
C PHE A 86 -14.64 10.75 1.94
N TYR A 87 -13.36 11.02 2.08
CA TYR A 87 -12.74 12.24 1.59
C TYR A 87 -12.39 12.02 0.13
N CYS A 88 -12.78 12.96 -0.72
CA CYS A 88 -12.66 12.86 -2.17
C CYS A 88 -11.79 14.00 -2.69
N PHE A 89 -10.92 13.67 -3.65
CA PHE A 89 -10.09 14.63 -4.37
C PHE A 89 -10.25 14.38 -5.86
N GLU A 90 -10.50 15.45 -6.61
CA GLU A 90 -10.59 15.39 -8.06
C GLU A 90 -9.96 16.59 -8.73
N PHE A 91 -9.39 16.36 -9.91
CA PHE A 91 -8.87 17.43 -10.78
C PHE A 91 -9.04 17.07 -12.25
N PRO A 92 -9.15 18.07 -13.15
CA PRO A 92 -9.24 17.84 -14.58
C PRO A 92 -7.97 17.19 -15.13
N ILE A 93 -8.13 16.24 -16.03
CA ILE A 93 -7.03 15.56 -16.71
C ILE A 93 -7.27 15.53 -18.23
N THR A 94 -6.21 15.71 -19.00
CA THR A 94 -6.25 15.63 -20.47
C THR A 94 -5.93 14.20 -20.93
N ASN A 95 -6.28 13.86 -22.17
CA ASN A 95 -5.88 12.56 -22.74
C ASN A 95 -4.36 12.40 -22.78
N ASP A 96 -3.61 13.46 -23.12
CA ASP A 96 -2.14 13.46 -23.10
C ASP A 96 -1.58 13.11 -21.71
N LEU A 97 -2.13 13.68 -20.63
CA LEU A 97 -1.72 13.33 -19.27
C LEU A 97 -2.10 11.89 -18.91
N LEU A 98 -3.26 11.39 -19.37
CA LEU A 98 -3.64 9.99 -19.14
C LEU A 98 -2.67 9.02 -19.83
N ASP A 99 -2.24 9.36 -21.04
CA ASP A 99 -1.26 8.58 -21.79
C ASP A 99 0.10 8.62 -21.09
N GLN A 100 0.57 9.80 -20.68
CA GLN A 100 1.80 9.96 -19.91
C GLN A 100 1.76 9.18 -18.59
N PHE A 101 0.60 9.12 -17.92
CA PHE A 101 0.45 8.37 -16.68
C PHE A 101 0.37 6.85 -16.90
N GLY A 102 0.36 6.38 -18.15
CA GLY A 102 0.29 4.95 -18.49
C GLY A 102 -1.10 4.35 -18.25
N PHE A 103 -2.17 5.10 -18.47
CA PHE A 103 -3.53 4.55 -18.43
C PHE A 103 -3.86 3.68 -19.65
N GLN A 104 -3.31 3.99 -20.82
CA GLN A 104 -3.48 3.20 -22.04
C GLN A 104 -2.46 2.06 -22.18
N ASP A 105 -1.21 2.33 -21.82
CA ASP A 105 -0.11 1.36 -21.87
C ASP A 105 0.67 1.37 -20.55
N GLU A 106 0.57 0.27 -19.79
CA GLU A 106 1.29 0.09 -18.53
C GLU A 106 2.82 0.11 -18.70
N LYS A 107 3.35 -0.11 -19.91
CA LYS A 107 4.80 -0.03 -20.14
C LYS A 107 5.35 1.36 -19.86
N ILE A 108 4.55 2.41 -20.05
CA ILE A 108 4.93 3.80 -19.74
C ILE A 108 5.28 3.95 -18.25
N LEU A 109 4.75 3.09 -17.38
CA LEU A 109 5.06 3.10 -15.95
C LEU A 109 6.54 2.83 -15.65
N SER A 110 7.30 2.22 -16.57
CA SER A 110 8.74 2.07 -16.41
C SER A 110 9.47 3.41 -16.26
N ASN A 111 8.93 4.50 -16.83
CA ASN A 111 9.49 5.85 -16.68
C ASN A 111 9.46 6.35 -15.24
N TYR A 112 8.52 5.83 -14.44
CA TYR A 112 8.34 6.18 -13.03
C TYR A 112 8.92 5.12 -12.09
N PHE A 113 9.54 4.07 -12.64
CA PHE A 113 10.03 2.90 -11.92
C PHE A 113 11.51 2.61 -12.26
N SER A 114 12.40 3.50 -11.84
CA SER A 114 13.85 3.26 -11.82
C SER A 114 14.30 2.80 -10.43
N GLN A 115 15.55 2.32 -10.29
CA GLN A 115 16.10 1.90 -8.98
C GLN A 115 15.96 2.99 -7.90
N LYS A 116 16.06 4.27 -8.26
CA LYS A 116 15.92 5.42 -7.33
C LYS A 116 14.46 5.77 -7.03
N LEU A 117 13.55 5.45 -7.95
CA LEU A 117 12.14 5.81 -7.88
C LEU A 117 11.24 4.67 -7.39
N ALA A 118 11.71 3.42 -7.43
CA ALA A 118 10.92 2.24 -7.14
C ALA A 118 10.23 2.28 -5.76
N ALA A 119 10.93 2.75 -4.72
CA ALA A 119 10.36 2.93 -3.39
C ALA A 119 9.21 3.95 -3.36
N HIS A 120 9.32 5.02 -4.14
CA HIS A 120 8.32 6.06 -4.27
C HIS A 120 7.07 5.54 -4.98
N PHE A 121 7.26 4.92 -6.16
CA PHE A 121 6.18 4.30 -6.92
C PHE A 121 5.42 3.28 -6.07
N LEU A 122 6.12 2.34 -5.44
CA LEU A 122 5.51 1.27 -4.64
C LEU A 122 4.88 1.79 -3.34
N ARG A 123 5.37 2.91 -2.79
CA ARG A 123 4.70 3.59 -1.68
C ARG A 123 3.33 4.11 -2.12
N GLY A 124 3.23 4.78 -3.27
CA GLY A 124 1.94 5.23 -3.81
C GLY A 124 0.96 4.08 -4.08
N VAL A 125 1.47 2.97 -4.65
CA VAL A 125 0.70 1.74 -4.85
C VAL A 125 0.16 1.19 -3.51
N PHE A 126 1.01 1.09 -2.49
CA PHE A 126 0.62 0.55 -1.19
C PHE A 126 -0.27 1.52 -0.38
N GLU A 127 -0.07 2.82 -0.49
CA GLU A 127 -0.91 3.82 0.16
C GLU A 127 -2.36 3.75 -0.30
N SER A 128 -2.56 3.59 -1.61
CA SER A 128 -3.88 3.52 -2.24
C SER A 128 -4.58 2.17 -2.09
N ARG A 129 -3.87 1.05 -2.27
CA ARG A 129 -4.46 -0.30 -2.38
C ARG A 129 -3.88 -1.33 -1.41
N GLY A 130 -2.90 -0.94 -0.62
CA GLY A 130 -2.24 -1.80 0.35
C GLY A 130 -3.05 -2.00 1.64
N TYR A 131 -2.99 -3.21 2.16
CA TYR A 131 -3.51 -3.61 3.46
C TYR A 131 -2.47 -4.46 4.19
N MET A 132 -2.43 -4.34 5.51
CA MET A 132 -1.66 -5.24 6.37
C MET A 132 -2.49 -5.59 7.59
N SER A 133 -2.46 -6.87 7.97
CA SER A 133 -3.05 -7.34 9.21
C SER A 133 -2.25 -6.85 10.42
N ASP A 134 -2.88 -6.87 11.60
CA ASP A 134 -2.15 -6.65 12.84
C ASP A 134 -1.12 -7.79 13.01
N PRO A 135 0.19 -7.49 13.06
CA PRO A 135 1.24 -8.50 13.15
C PRO A 135 1.16 -9.31 14.44
N ILE A 136 0.45 -8.84 15.49
CA ILE A 136 0.16 -9.63 16.70
C ILE A 136 -0.75 -10.81 16.34
N ARG A 137 -1.74 -10.62 15.46
CA ARG A 137 -2.70 -11.68 15.06
C ARG A 137 -2.18 -12.59 13.96
N GLY A 138 -1.30 -12.09 13.12
CA GLY A 138 -0.71 -12.86 12.03
C GLY A 138 -0.06 -11.97 10.99
N TYR A 139 0.83 -12.55 10.21
CA TYR A 139 1.57 -11.85 9.16
C TYR A 139 0.85 -12.00 7.82
N HIS A 140 0.25 -10.91 7.35
CA HIS A 140 -0.36 -10.83 6.03
C HIS A 140 -0.30 -9.38 5.54
N LEU A 141 0.33 -9.16 4.40
CA LEU A 141 0.33 -7.91 3.67
C LEU A 141 -0.21 -8.18 2.28
N GLU A 142 -1.11 -7.32 1.78
CA GLU A 142 -1.64 -7.45 0.42
C GLU A 142 -1.81 -6.10 -0.29
N ILE A 143 -1.81 -6.13 -1.61
CA ILE A 143 -2.13 -5.03 -2.51
C ILE A 143 -3.22 -5.54 -3.45
N GLN A 144 -4.40 -4.93 -3.39
CA GLN A 144 -5.57 -5.33 -4.20
C GLN A 144 -5.68 -4.48 -5.48
N LEU A 145 -5.62 -5.13 -6.63
CA LEU A 145 -5.62 -4.48 -7.94
C LEU A 145 -6.76 -5.01 -8.81
N ASN A 146 -7.46 -4.09 -9.48
CA ASN A 146 -8.61 -4.41 -10.34
C ASN A 146 -8.22 -4.58 -11.82
N SER A 147 -6.94 -4.44 -12.16
CA SER A 147 -6.41 -4.63 -13.51
C SER A 147 -5.31 -5.66 -13.46
N GLU A 148 -5.51 -6.78 -14.15
CA GLU A 148 -4.54 -7.87 -14.23
C GLU A 148 -3.23 -7.42 -14.90
N ARG A 149 -3.30 -6.59 -15.95
CA ARG A 149 -2.12 -6.03 -16.61
C ARG A 149 -1.26 -5.21 -15.64
N LEU A 150 -1.90 -4.30 -14.89
CA LEU A 150 -1.23 -3.48 -13.89
C LEU A 150 -0.67 -4.33 -12.75
N ALA A 151 -1.42 -5.35 -12.32
CA ALA A 151 -0.98 -6.27 -11.28
C ALA A 151 0.24 -7.09 -11.70
N ASN A 152 0.28 -7.57 -12.95
CA ASN A 152 1.44 -8.26 -13.50
C ASN A 152 2.66 -7.35 -13.63
N PHE A 153 2.47 -6.10 -14.07
CA PHE A 153 3.55 -5.10 -14.08
C PHE A 153 4.13 -4.91 -12.68
N ILE A 154 3.28 -4.65 -11.68
CA ILE A 154 3.70 -4.43 -10.29
C ILE A 154 4.35 -5.69 -9.70
N LEU A 155 3.81 -6.88 -9.97
CA LEU A 155 4.37 -8.15 -9.49
C LEU A 155 5.78 -8.38 -10.03
N ASN A 156 5.98 -8.21 -11.35
CA ASN A 156 7.30 -8.35 -11.97
C ASN A 156 8.28 -7.33 -11.38
N SER A 157 7.85 -6.07 -11.23
CA SER A 157 8.62 -5.01 -10.57
C SER A 157 9.05 -5.38 -9.14
N LEU A 158 8.15 -5.97 -8.34
CA LEU A 158 8.45 -6.42 -6.98
C LEU A 158 9.45 -7.59 -6.97
N GLN A 159 9.29 -8.55 -7.87
CA GLN A 159 10.20 -9.69 -8.00
C GLN A 159 11.60 -9.26 -8.44
N HIS A 160 11.72 -8.29 -9.35
CA HIS A 160 13.02 -7.70 -9.73
C HIS A 160 13.74 -7.05 -8.54
N LEU A 161 12.98 -6.51 -7.58
CA LEU A 161 13.50 -5.97 -6.32
C LEU A 161 13.74 -7.04 -5.24
N GLN A 162 13.61 -8.33 -5.57
CA GLN A 162 13.75 -9.46 -4.64
C GLN A 162 12.71 -9.48 -3.51
N PHE A 163 11.51 -8.91 -3.75
CA PHE A 163 10.36 -9.14 -2.89
C PHE A 163 9.52 -10.31 -3.42
N ASP A 164 9.43 -11.38 -2.62
CA ASP A 164 8.73 -12.62 -2.97
C ASP A 164 7.19 -12.50 -2.85
N PHE A 165 6.62 -11.46 -3.44
CA PHE A 165 5.17 -11.33 -3.55
C PHE A 165 4.59 -12.50 -4.36
N ARG A 166 3.52 -13.07 -3.82
CA ARG A 166 2.70 -14.06 -4.52
C ARG A 166 1.44 -13.39 -5.03
N SER A 167 0.82 -13.94 -6.06
CA SER A 167 -0.47 -13.46 -6.56
C SER A 167 -1.58 -14.47 -6.34
N ARG A 168 -2.81 -13.98 -6.23
CA ARG A 168 -4.03 -14.79 -6.30
C ARG A 168 -5.19 -13.97 -6.85
N HIS A 169 -6.13 -14.61 -7.52
CA HIS A 169 -7.40 -13.97 -7.88
C HIS A 169 -8.37 -14.03 -6.69
N PHE A 170 -9.05 -12.92 -6.41
CA PHE A 170 -10.06 -12.85 -5.37
C PHE A 170 -11.18 -11.88 -5.79
N LYS A 171 -12.40 -12.39 -5.90
CA LYS A 171 -13.60 -11.60 -6.26
C LYS A 171 -13.45 -10.77 -7.55
N GLY A 172 -12.73 -11.28 -8.54
CA GLY A 172 -12.47 -10.59 -9.81
C GLY A 172 -11.27 -9.64 -9.80
N ASP A 173 -10.70 -9.35 -8.62
CA ASP A 173 -9.45 -8.61 -8.47
C ASP A 173 -8.26 -9.56 -8.39
N MET A 174 -7.06 -9.01 -8.60
CA MET A 174 -5.79 -9.68 -8.37
C MET A 174 -5.15 -9.12 -7.09
N ASN A 175 -4.90 -9.99 -6.11
CA ASN A 175 -4.23 -9.64 -4.86
C ASN A 175 -2.78 -10.09 -4.93
N LEU A 176 -1.85 -9.16 -4.76
CA LEU A 176 -0.44 -9.45 -4.54
C LEU A 176 -0.21 -9.49 -3.03
N TYR A 177 0.44 -10.52 -2.48
CA TYR A 177 0.56 -10.68 -1.04
C TYR A 177 1.91 -11.24 -0.56
N LEU A 178 2.24 -10.91 0.69
CA LEU A 178 3.33 -11.47 1.48
C LEU A 178 2.78 -12.10 2.77
N LYS A 179 3.40 -13.20 3.20
CA LYS A 179 3.11 -13.87 4.49
C LYS A 179 4.32 -14.04 5.40
N ASN A 180 5.53 -13.98 4.83
CA ASN A 180 6.76 -14.06 5.62
C ASN A 180 6.96 -12.74 6.38
N SER A 181 7.18 -12.83 7.68
CA SER A 181 7.30 -11.66 8.55
C SER A 181 8.49 -10.78 8.18
N GLN A 182 9.66 -11.37 7.90
CA GLN A 182 10.86 -10.63 7.50
C GLN A 182 10.64 -9.91 6.16
N SER A 183 10.07 -10.60 5.17
CA SER A 183 9.78 -9.98 3.86
C SER A 183 8.80 -8.81 3.98
N ILE A 184 7.81 -8.89 4.88
CA ILE A 184 6.87 -7.79 5.13
C ILE A 184 7.60 -6.62 5.80
N ALA A 185 8.43 -6.89 6.82
CA ALA A 185 9.22 -5.86 7.50
C ALA A 185 10.16 -5.15 6.52
N ASP A 186 10.87 -5.90 5.68
CA ASP A 186 11.75 -5.37 4.65
C ASP A 186 11.00 -4.53 3.61
N PHE A 187 9.81 -4.96 3.21
CA PHE A 187 8.98 -4.18 2.28
C PHE A 187 8.54 -2.85 2.91
N ILE A 188 8.06 -2.85 4.17
CA ILE A 188 7.67 -1.63 4.88
C ILE A 188 8.85 -0.67 5.05
N ARG A 189 10.03 -1.21 5.39
CA ARG A 189 11.28 -0.45 5.47
C ARG A 189 11.62 0.17 4.11
N PHE A 190 11.49 -0.58 3.04
CA PHE A 190 11.73 -0.13 1.67
C PHE A 190 10.77 0.99 1.25
N LEU A 191 9.51 0.97 1.71
CA LEU A 191 8.57 2.08 1.51
C LEU A 191 8.94 3.34 2.33
N GLY A 192 9.85 3.24 3.29
CA GLY A 192 10.31 4.35 4.13
C GLY A 192 9.57 4.50 5.47
N ALA A 193 8.71 3.55 5.84
CA ALA A 193 8.02 3.55 7.13
C ALA A 193 8.90 2.95 8.24
N HIS A 194 9.92 3.71 8.63
CA HIS A 194 10.95 3.27 9.57
C HIS A 194 10.41 2.99 10.98
N GLN A 195 9.43 3.76 11.47
CA GLN A 195 8.87 3.53 12.81
C GLN A 195 8.01 2.27 12.84
N SER A 196 7.18 2.07 11.81
CA SER A 196 6.38 0.85 11.69
C SER A 196 7.26 -0.38 11.49
N TYR A 197 8.39 -0.24 10.78
CA TYR A 197 9.40 -1.30 10.70
C TYR A 197 9.98 -1.66 12.07
N LEU A 198 10.42 -0.68 12.87
CA LEU A 198 10.97 -0.93 14.21
C LEU A 198 9.96 -1.59 15.15
N GLU A 199 8.70 -1.16 15.11
CA GLU A 199 7.63 -1.79 15.88
C GLU A 199 7.38 -3.23 15.40
N MET A 200 7.47 -3.48 14.09
CA MET A 200 7.35 -4.84 13.56
C MET A 200 8.49 -5.76 14.03
N GLU A 201 9.73 -5.27 14.01
CA GLU A 201 10.90 -5.99 14.52
C GLU A 201 10.71 -6.35 16.01
N LYS A 202 10.27 -5.39 16.83
CA LYS A 202 9.94 -5.62 18.24
C LYS A 202 8.90 -6.73 18.41
N ILE A 203 7.79 -6.68 17.68
CA ILE A 203 6.73 -7.68 17.74
C ILE A 203 7.24 -9.07 17.30
N MET A 204 8.13 -9.14 16.32
CA MET A 204 8.74 -10.41 15.89
C MET A 204 9.62 -11.02 16.98
N VAL A 205 10.44 -10.21 17.66
CA VAL A 205 11.27 -10.66 18.78
C VAL A 205 10.39 -11.18 19.92
N GLU A 206 9.39 -10.41 20.34
CA GLU A 206 8.48 -10.81 21.43
C GLU A 206 7.76 -12.13 21.11
N LYS A 207 7.31 -12.31 19.86
CA LYS A 207 6.69 -13.56 19.40
C LYS A 207 7.66 -14.74 19.39
N SER A 208 8.90 -14.53 18.96
CA SER A 208 9.92 -15.59 18.98
C SER A 208 10.15 -16.09 20.42
N THR A 209 10.33 -15.15 21.36
CA THR A 209 10.51 -15.46 22.78
C THR A 209 9.31 -16.22 23.35
N MET A 210 8.08 -15.78 23.06
CA MET A 210 6.87 -16.47 23.54
C MET A 210 6.72 -17.88 22.94
N ASN A 211 7.11 -18.07 21.68
CA ASN A 211 7.11 -19.38 21.04
C ASN A 211 8.16 -20.32 21.63
N GLU A 212 9.30 -19.81 22.07
CA GLU A 212 10.34 -20.58 22.78
C GLU A 212 9.84 -21.00 24.17
N ILE A 213 9.29 -20.07 24.95
CA ILE A 213 8.71 -20.36 26.28
C ILE A 213 7.60 -21.41 26.14
N THR A 214 6.71 -21.26 25.17
CA THR A 214 5.60 -22.21 24.95
C THR A 214 6.13 -23.60 24.60
N ARG A 215 7.16 -23.71 23.75
CA ARG A 215 7.81 -24.98 23.43
C ARG A 215 8.46 -25.62 24.65
N TRP A 216 9.09 -24.82 25.51
CA TRP A 216 9.69 -25.29 26.75
C TRP A 216 8.64 -25.80 27.75
N VAL A 217 7.56 -25.05 27.98
CA VAL A 217 6.44 -25.47 28.86
C VAL A 217 5.80 -26.76 28.36
N ASN A 218 5.61 -26.90 27.04
CA ASN A 218 5.06 -28.12 26.45
C ASN A 218 5.98 -29.33 26.66
N TYR A 219 7.30 -29.13 26.56
CA TYR A 219 8.28 -30.19 26.82
C TYR A 219 8.24 -30.65 28.28
N GLU A 220 8.25 -29.71 29.24
CA GLU A 220 8.17 -30.03 30.67
C GLU A 220 6.85 -30.74 31.02
N THR A 221 5.73 -30.24 30.51
CA THR A 221 4.41 -30.85 30.74
C THR A 221 4.34 -32.27 30.19
N ALA A 222 4.92 -32.51 29.00
CA ALA A 222 4.98 -33.85 28.41
C ALA A 222 5.86 -34.83 29.22
N ASN A 223 6.96 -34.34 29.81
CA ASN A 223 7.83 -35.15 30.67
C ASN A 223 7.16 -35.50 32.00
N LEU A 224 6.54 -34.52 32.65
CA LEU A 224 5.77 -34.75 33.88
C LEU A 224 4.66 -35.79 33.66
N ASN A 225 3.91 -35.69 32.57
CA ASN A 225 2.89 -36.68 32.22
C ASN A 225 3.45 -38.10 32.03
N LYS A 226 4.69 -38.26 31.54
CA LYS A 226 5.32 -39.59 31.42
C LYS A 226 5.68 -40.17 32.78
N ILE A 227 6.17 -39.34 33.71
CA ILE A 227 6.59 -39.76 35.06
C ILE A 227 5.38 -40.14 35.92
N VAL A 228 4.24 -39.44 35.76
CA VAL A 228 3.03 -39.74 36.54
C VAL A 228 2.33 -41.03 36.05
N VAL A 229 2.57 -41.46 34.81
CA VAL A 229 1.98 -42.67 34.21
C VAL A 229 2.89 -43.90 34.36
N SER A 230 4.16 -43.71 34.77
CA SER A 230 5.13 -44.77 35.09
C SER A 230 5.15 -45.09 36.58
#